data_AF-A0A0F4QZI4-F1
#
_entry.id   AF-A0A0F4QZI4-F1
#
_cell.length_a   1.000
_cell.length_b   1.000
_cell.length_c   1.000
_cell.angle_alpha   90.00
_cell.angle_beta   90.00
_cell.angle_gamma   90.00
#
_symmetry.space_group_name_H-M   'P 1'
#
loop_
_entity.id
_entity.type
_entity.pdbx_description
1 polymer ?
#
loop_
_entity_poly.entity_id
_entity_poly.type
_entity_poly.pdbx_seq_one_letter_code
_entity_poly.pdbx_strand_id
1 'polypeptide(L)'
;MKDSIQAPKTVLMVRPSAFYPNPDTQTCNAFQSKALPEARYAKLLLSAQAEFDHTVKALTEVGVEVNLLQDEAIPAKPDAIFPNNWFSTHGSGASVIYPMFSPARRTEKAAYSKIEALLSARFQINQQIDLSHYEQEGRFLEGTGVLCIDHINHLAYVGLSNRADAGLIHEACHLLGLTPVIFETNTEAKQSVYHTNVMLSIGTDFALLGADLIASEQARNHVIHSLKASGKKLILLSNQQVAEFAGNAIELTGSQGRYLAMSQRGLDCLTSEQVLAIEKHASLLSVPLTTVELSGGSMRCMIAGIHLPKRA
;
A
#
# COMPACT_ATOMS: atom_id res chain seq x y z
N MET A 1 6.73 -2.10 23.41
CA MET A 1 5.35 -2.31 22.92
C MET A 1 5.23 -3.75 22.43
N LYS A 2 4.06 -4.40 22.59
CA LYS A 2 3.87 -5.80 22.16
C LYS A 2 3.87 -5.90 20.64
N ASP A 3 4.35 -7.03 20.11
CA ASP A 3 4.23 -7.39 18.70
C ASP A 3 2.75 -7.37 18.27
N SER A 4 2.47 -6.85 17.08
CA SER A 4 1.12 -6.73 16.53
C SER A 4 1.08 -7.33 15.13
N ILE A 5 0.09 -8.16 14.84
CA ILE A 5 -0.15 -8.69 13.49
C ILE A 5 -0.48 -7.58 12.48
N GLN A 6 -0.96 -6.42 12.95
CA GLN A 6 -1.22 -5.26 12.09
C GLN A 6 0.06 -4.57 11.60
N ALA A 7 1.15 -4.67 12.37
CA ALA A 7 2.39 -3.94 12.14
C ALA A 7 3.54 -4.92 11.88
N PRO A 8 3.74 -5.37 10.63
CA PRO A 8 4.73 -6.40 10.33
C PRO A 8 6.14 -5.93 10.67
N LYS A 9 6.97 -6.87 11.13
CA LYS A 9 8.41 -6.66 11.40
C LYS A 9 9.26 -6.79 10.14
N THR A 10 8.72 -7.47 9.14
CA THR A 10 9.41 -7.83 7.93
C THR A 10 8.63 -7.29 6.75
N VAL A 11 9.34 -6.73 5.78
CA VAL A 11 8.76 -6.20 4.55
C VAL A 11 9.50 -6.73 3.33
N LEU A 12 8.85 -6.67 2.18
CA LEU A 12 9.43 -6.86 0.86
C LEU A 12 9.37 -5.51 0.13
N MET A 13 10.48 -5.14 -0.50
CA MET A 13 10.58 -3.98 -1.36
C MET A 13 11.28 -4.37 -2.67
N VAL A 14 10.86 -3.77 -3.79
CA VAL A 14 11.41 -4.04 -5.13
C VAL A 14 12.18 -2.81 -5.61
N ARG A 15 13.49 -2.94 -5.75
CA ARG A 15 14.36 -1.86 -6.23
C ARG A 15 14.17 -1.72 -7.74
N PRO A 16 13.79 -0.52 -8.25
CA PRO A 16 13.42 -0.37 -9.66
C PRO A 16 14.62 -0.45 -10.61
N SER A 17 14.39 -0.98 -11.81
CA SER A 17 15.31 -0.93 -12.96
C SER A 17 14.83 0.03 -14.07
N ALA A 18 13.61 0.54 -13.96
CA ALA A 18 13.06 1.65 -14.73
C ALA A 18 12.16 2.48 -13.81
N PHE A 19 12.11 3.80 -13.99
CA PHE A 19 11.21 4.65 -13.22
C PHE A 19 10.89 5.96 -13.96
N TYR A 20 9.60 6.21 -14.17
CA TYR A 20 9.04 7.44 -14.74
C TYR A 20 7.52 7.43 -14.55
N PRO A 21 6.82 8.59 -14.57
CA PRO A 21 5.36 8.62 -14.55
C PRO A 21 4.80 7.81 -15.73
N ASN A 22 4.13 6.69 -15.43
CA ASN A 22 3.72 5.72 -16.43
C ASN A 22 2.57 6.29 -17.31
N PRO A 23 2.77 6.48 -18.62
CA PRO A 23 1.71 6.97 -19.50
C PRO A 23 0.44 6.10 -19.49
N ASP A 24 0.59 4.78 -19.28
CA ASP A 24 -0.53 3.82 -19.32
C ASP A 24 -1.48 3.95 -18.13
N THR A 25 -1.04 4.58 -17.03
CA THR A 25 -1.87 4.77 -15.83
C THR A 25 -2.32 6.23 -15.65
N GLN A 26 -1.83 7.15 -16.49
CA GLN A 26 -2.08 8.58 -16.34
C GLN A 26 -3.58 8.94 -16.30
N THR A 27 -4.41 8.25 -17.09
CA THR A 27 -5.86 8.52 -17.17
C THR A 27 -6.66 8.00 -15.97
N CYS A 28 -6.06 7.13 -15.16
CA CYS A 28 -6.73 6.49 -14.02
C CYS A 28 -5.97 6.65 -12.68
N ASN A 29 -4.96 7.50 -12.63
CA ASN A 29 -4.24 7.86 -11.40
C ASN A 29 -4.15 9.39 -11.28
N ALA A 30 -5.10 9.98 -10.56
CA ALA A 30 -5.16 11.44 -10.35
C ALA A 30 -3.98 12.00 -9.54
N PHE A 31 -3.23 11.15 -8.83
CA PHE A 31 -2.05 11.54 -8.05
C PHE A 31 -0.77 11.55 -8.89
N GLN A 32 -0.82 10.99 -10.09
CA GLN A 32 0.33 10.90 -10.97
C GLN A 32 0.59 12.23 -11.67
N SER A 33 1.86 12.61 -11.76
CA SER A 33 2.29 13.73 -12.59
C SER A 33 2.12 13.41 -14.08
N LYS A 34 2.02 14.46 -14.91
CA LYS A 34 1.99 14.30 -16.37
C LYS A 34 3.24 13.57 -16.85
N ALA A 35 3.10 12.81 -17.93
CA ALA A 35 4.22 12.16 -18.60
C ALA A 35 5.35 13.18 -18.88
N LEU A 36 6.58 12.74 -18.63
CA LEU A 36 7.79 13.52 -18.83
C LEU A 36 8.52 13.04 -20.10
N PRO A 37 9.34 13.89 -20.75
CA PRO A 37 10.13 13.47 -21.90
C PRO A 37 11.10 12.33 -21.55
N GLU A 38 11.26 11.35 -22.44
CA GLU A 38 12.12 10.17 -22.24
C GLU A 38 13.56 10.50 -21.87
N ALA A 39 14.09 11.63 -22.37
CA ALA A 39 15.41 12.15 -22.03
C ALA A 39 15.62 12.37 -20.51
N ARG A 40 14.54 12.42 -19.71
CA ARG A 40 14.61 12.53 -18.24
C ARG A 40 14.61 11.18 -17.52
N TYR A 41 14.26 10.08 -18.18
CA TYR A 41 14.01 8.80 -17.50
C TYR A 41 15.23 8.25 -16.77
N ALA A 42 16.42 8.36 -17.36
CA ALA A 42 17.66 7.93 -16.69
C ALA A 42 17.90 8.70 -15.38
N LYS A 43 17.64 10.01 -15.36
CA LYS A 43 17.77 10.84 -14.15
C LYS A 43 16.71 10.49 -13.11
N LEU A 44 15.46 10.30 -13.54
CA LEU A 44 14.36 9.90 -12.66
C LEU A 44 14.64 8.54 -12.01
N LEU A 45 15.16 7.57 -12.76
CA LEU A 45 15.56 6.27 -12.22
C LEU A 45 16.65 6.41 -11.14
N LEU A 46 17.71 7.19 -11.40
CA LEU A 46 18.77 7.40 -10.41
C LEU A 46 18.25 8.06 -9.13
N SER A 47 17.37 9.07 -9.26
CA SER A 47 16.76 9.73 -8.11
C SER A 47 15.81 8.81 -7.35
N ALA A 48 14.96 8.04 -8.03
CA ALA A 48 14.06 7.07 -7.40
C ALA A 48 14.83 5.94 -6.71
N GLN A 49 15.94 5.47 -7.29
CA GLN A 49 16.83 4.50 -6.65
C GLN A 49 17.47 5.07 -5.39
N ALA A 50 17.92 6.34 -5.40
CA ALA A 50 18.47 6.98 -4.21
C ALA A 50 17.41 7.14 -3.10
N GLU A 51 16.18 7.55 -3.45
CA GLU A 51 15.05 7.62 -2.52
C GLU A 51 14.72 6.23 -1.94
N PHE A 52 14.65 5.20 -2.80
CA PHE A 52 14.45 3.82 -2.39
C PHE A 52 15.54 3.34 -1.42
N ASP A 53 16.82 3.53 -1.77
CA ASP A 53 17.96 3.08 -0.96
C ASP A 53 17.98 3.81 0.40
N HIS A 54 17.59 5.09 0.45
CA HIS A 54 17.39 5.82 1.70
C HIS A 54 16.24 5.27 2.53
N THR A 55 15.10 4.91 1.92
CA THR A 55 13.98 4.27 2.62
C THR A 55 14.39 2.94 3.23
N VAL A 56 15.08 2.08 2.47
CA VAL A 56 15.59 0.80 2.96
C VAL A 56 16.51 1.00 4.17
N LYS A 57 17.42 1.97 4.08
CA LYS A 57 18.32 2.32 5.19
C LYS A 57 17.53 2.77 6.43
N ALA A 58 16.61 3.72 6.29
CA ALA A 58 15.82 4.24 7.41
C ALA A 58 14.99 3.14 8.10
N LEU A 59 14.36 2.25 7.33
CA LEU A 59 13.62 1.10 7.86
C LEU A 59 14.56 0.13 8.62
N THR A 60 15.72 -0.17 8.04
CA THR A 60 16.69 -1.09 8.66
C THR A 60 17.27 -0.52 9.95
N GLU A 61 17.54 0.80 10.00
CA GLU A 61 18.08 1.48 11.20
C GLU A 61 17.13 1.41 12.39
N VAL A 62 15.81 1.43 12.17
CA VAL A 62 14.83 1.24 13.26
C VAL A 62 14.56 -0.23 13.58
N GLY A 63 15.19 -1.16 12.86
CA GLY A 63 15.09 -2.60 13.09
C GLY A 63 13.96 -3.31 12.35
N VAL A 64 13.41 -2.70 11.30
CA VAL A 64 12.53 -3.42 10.35
C VAL A 64 13.41 -4.26 9.43
N GLU A 65 13.00 -5.51 9.20
CA GLU A 65 13.71 -6.41 8.31
C GLU A 65 13.25 -6.21 6.86
N VAL A 66 14.15 -5.81 5.97
CA VAL A 66 13.82 -5.54 4.56
C VAL A 66 14.33 -6.65 3.66
N ASN A 67 13.42 -7.37 3.02
CA ASN A 67 13.71 -8.29 1.92
C ASN A 67 13.75 -7.51 0.62
N LEU A 68 14.91 -7.48 -0.03
CA LEU A 68 15.11 -6.71 -1.26
C LEU A 68 15.08 -7.64 -2.47
N LEU A 69 14.32 -7.23 -3.47
CA LEU A 69 14.39 -7.80 -4.82
C LEU A 69 14.84 -6.70 -5.79
N GLN A 70 15.85 -6.99 -6.62
CA GLN A 70 16.18 -6.11 -7.75
C GLN A 70 15.27 -6.43 -8.94
N ASP A 71 14.60 -5.43 -9.49
CA ASP A 71 13.80 -5.56 -10.70
C ASP A 71 14.68 -5.86 -11.94
N GLU A 72 14.10 -6.46 -12.97
CA GLU A 72 14.74 -6.68 -14.26
C GLU A 72 14.63 -5.44 -15.16
N ALA A 73 15.72 -5.08 -15.84
CA ALA A 73 15.74 -3.92 -16.74
C ALA A 73 14.89 -4.09 -18.00
N ILE A 74 14.65 -5.33 -18.45
CA ILE A 74 13.89 -5.65 -19.66
C ILE A 74 12.85 -6.72 -19.32
N PRO A 75 11.55 -6.49 -19.63
CA PRO A 75 10.99 -5.23 -20.11
C PRO A 75 11.07 -4.13 -19.03
N ALA A 76 11.08 -2.87 -19.47
CA ALA A 76 11.03 -1.73 -18.56
C ALA A 76 9.68 -1.70 -17.83
N LYS A 77 9.72 -1.64 -16.49
CA LYS A 77 8.55 -1.63 -15.62
C LYS A 77 8.61 -0.43 -14.67
N PRO A 78 8.09 0.74 -15.07
CA PRO A 78 8.25 1.98 -14.30
C PRO A 78 7.60 1.93 -12.90
N ASP A 79 6.58 1.10 -12.72
CA ASP A 79 5.83 0.96 -11.47
C ASP A 79 6.25 -0.27 -10.63
N ALA A 80 7.29 -1.01 -11.03
CA ALA A 80 7.75 -2.22 -10.34
C ALA A 80 8.14 -1.97 -8.87
N ILE A 81 8.45 -0.72 -8.52
CA ILE A 81 8.71 -0.27 -7.15
C ILE A 81 7.51 -0.44 -6.20
N PHE A 82 6.29 -0.71 -6.72
CA PHE A 82 5.06 -0.84 -5.93
C PHE A 82 4.53 -2.29 -5.88
N PRO A 83 5.24 -3.21 -5.19
CA PRO A 83 4.84 -4.63 -5.14
C PRO A 83 3.50 -4.85 -4.41
N ASN A 84 3.11 -3.92 -3.54
CA ASN A 84 1.91 -4.02 -2.71
C ASN A 84 0.61 -4.08 -3.53
N ASN A 85 0.66 -3.65 -4.81
CA ASN A 85 -0.49 -3.60 -5.72
C ASN A 85 -0.82 -4.97 -6.32
N TRP A 86 0.15 -5.88 -6.42
CA TRP A 86 -0.09 -7.18 -7.06
C TRP A 86 0.27 -8.36 -6.17
N PHE A 87 0.92 -8.13 -5.02
CA PHE A 87 1.35 -9.16 -4.08
C PHE A 87 0.95 -8.84 -2.64
N SER A 88 0.54 -9.86 -1.89
CA SER A 88 0.38 -9.77 -0.43
C SER A 88 0.65 -11.11 0.26
N THR A 89 0.86 -11.05 1.57
CA THR A 89 0.96 -12.23 2.43
C THR A 89 0.15 -12.05 3.71
N HIS A 90 -0.29 -13.16 4.30
CA HIS A 90 -1.23 -13.18 5.42
C HIS A 90 -0.79 -14.13 6.54
N GLY A 91 -1.29 -13.86 7.76
CA GLY A 91 -1.00 -14.65 8.97
C GLY A 91 -1.39 -16.13 8.89
N SER A 92 -2.32 -16.48 8.00
CA SER A 92 -2.68 -17.88 7.71
C SER A 92 -1.59 -18.66 6.95
N GLY A 93 -0.54 -17.98 6.49
CA GLY A 93 0.46 -18.52 5.57
C GLY A 93 0.05 -18.42 4.10
N ALA A 94 -0.98 -17.64 3.77
CA ALA A 94 -1.37 -17.39 2.38
C ALA A 94 -0.42 -16.38 1.70
N SER A 95 -0.03 -16.68 0.47
CA SER A 95 0.63 -15.76 -0.47
C SER A 95 -0.32 -15.54 -1.65
N VAL A 96 -0.58 -14.28 -2.00
CA VAL A 96 -1.60 -13.92 -3.00
C VAL A 96 -1.00 -13.12 -4.14
N ILE A 97 -1.33 -13.49 -5.37
CA ILE A 97 -1.12 -12.70 -6.59
C ILE A 97 -2.47 -12.15 -7.04
N TYR A 98 -2.49 -10.87 -7.39
CA TYR A 98 -3.71 -10.16 -7.72
C TYR A 98 -3.81 -9.73 -9.19
N PRO A 99 -5.05 -9.59 -9.73
CA PRO A 99 -5.28 -9.08 -11.08
C PRO A 99 -5.13 -7.55 -11.14
N MET A 100 -4.36 -7.08 -12.12
CA MET A 100 -4.02 -5.68 -12.34
C MET A 100 -4.82 -5.06 -13.49
N PHE A 101 -5.34 -3.84 -13.27
CA PHE A 101 -6.14 -3.12 -14.27
C PHE A 101 -5.30 -2.80 -15.52
N SER A 102 -4.15 -2.17 -15.32
CA SER A 102 -3.25 -1.79 -16.42
C SER A 102 -2.53 -3.02 -17.00
N PRO A 103 -2.65 -3.30 -18.31
CA PRO A 103 -1.94 -4.40 -18.94
C PRO A 103 -0.41 -4.34 -18.79
N ALA A 104 0.17 -3.14 -18.85
CA ALA A 104 1.62 -2.95 -18.72
C ALA A 104 2.14 -3.42 -17.36
N ARG A 105 1.37 -3.18 -16.29
CA ARG A 105 1.71 -3.56 -14.92
C ARG A 105 1.60 -5.05 -14.63
N ARG A 106 0.88 -5.81 -15.46
CA ARG A 106 0.74 -7.28 -15.28
C ARG A 106 2.08 -8.01 -15.37
N THR A 107 3.04 -7.45 -16.11
CA THR A 107 4.39 -8.00 -16.26
C THR A 107 5.21 -7.96 -14.98
N GLU A 108 4.84 -7.12 -14.00
CA GLU A 108 5.51 -7.04 -12.69
C GLU A 108 5.42 -8.36 -11.92
N LYS A 109 4.34 -9.12 -12.12
CA LYS A 109 4.10 -10.43 -11.48
C LYS A 109 5.13 -11.49 -11.86
N ALA A 110 5.91 -11.29 -12.93
CA ALA A 110 7.01 -12.19 -13.30
C ALA A 110 8.06 -12.34 -12.18
N ALA A 111 8.15 -11.36 -11.28
CA ALA A 111 8.99 -11.40 -10.09
C ALA A 111 8.53 -12.41 -9.01
N TYR A 112 7.30 -12.95 -9.11
CA TYR A 112 6.69 -13.76 -8.05
C TYR A 112 7.53 -14.98 -7.65
N SER A 113 8.04 -15.75 -8.62
CA SER A 113 8.83 -16.95 -8.34
C SER A 113 10.10 -16.64 -7.52
N LYS A 114 10.73 -15.48 -7.76
CA LYS A 114 11.89 -15.02 -6.98
C LYS A 114 11.49 -14.58 -5.58
N ILE A 115 10.35 -13.88 -5.45
CA ILE A 115 9.80 -13.47 -4.15
C ILE A 115 9.43 -14.69 -3.32
N GLU A 116 8.77 -15.67 -3.91
CA GLU A 116 8.43 -16.91 -3.24
C GLU A 116 9.69 -17.67 -2.81
N ALA A 117 10.69 -17.81 -3.68
CA ALA A 117 11.96 -18.45 -3.31
C ALA A 117 12.64 -17.72 -2.13
N LEU A 118 12.62 -16.39 -2.14
CA LEU A 118 13.18 -15.56 -1.06
C LEU A 118 12.44 -15.76 0.27
N LEU A 119 11.11 -15.78 0.24
CA LEU A 119 10.28 -15.88 1.44
C LEU A 119 10.19 -17.31 1.99
N SER A 120 10.05 -18.32 1.12
CA SER A 120 9.90 -19.73 1.50
C SER A 120 11.12 -20.28 2.25
N ALA A 121 12.29 -19.67 2.11
CA ALA A 121 13.48 -20.02 2.89
C ALA A 121 13.33 -19.75 4.40
N ARG A 122 12.46 -18.80 4.79
CA ARG A 122 12.38 -18.27 6.17
C ARG A 122 10.97 -18.28 6.76
N PHE A 123 9.96 -18.35 5.89
CA PHE A 123 8.56 -18.28 6.25
C PHE A 123 7.80 -19.53 5.79
N GLN A 124 6.69 -19.80 6.47
CA GLN A 124 5.77 -20.86 6.12
C GLN A 124 4.74 -20.30 5.13
N ILE A 125 4.76 -20.82 3.91
CA ILE A 125 3.75 -20.57 2.89
C ILE A 125 2.89 -21.84 2.83
N ASN A 126 1.66 -21.73 3.31
CA ASN A 126 0.70 -22.83 3.39
C ASN A 126 -0.19 -22.91 2.15
N GLN A 127 -0.41 -21.76 1.51
CA GLN A 127 -1.31 -21.64 0.36
C GLN A 127 -0.81 -20.55 -0.58
N GLN A 128 -0.76 -20.87 -1.86
CA GLN A 128 -0.61 -19.89 -2.93
C GLN A 128 -1.97 -19.65 -3.56
N ILE A 129 -2.36 -18.39 -3.69
CA ILE A 129 -3.64 -17.97 -4.27
C ILE A 129 -3.33 -17.07 -5.45
N ASP A 130 -3.65 -17.52 -6.66
CA ASP A 130 -3.46 -16.73 -7.88
C ASP A 130 -4.82 -16.27 -8.43
N LEU A 131 -5.13 -15.00 -8.19
CA LEU A 131 -6.34 -14.33 -8.68
C LEU A 131 -6.12 -13.67 -10.05
N SER A 132 -4.95 -13.81 -10.67
CA SER A 132 -4.63 -13.11 -11.91
C SER A 132 -5.47 -13.53 -13.12
N HIS A 133 -6.07 -14.72 -13.08
CA HIS A 133 -6.95 -15.22 -14.14
C HIS A 133 -8.17 -14.30 -14.39
N TYR A 134 -8.62 -13.55 -13.36
CA TYR A 134 -9.70 -12.56 -13.49
C TYR A 134 -9.39 -11.40 -14.44
N GLU A 135 -8.12 -11.19 -14.81
CA GLU A 135 -7.73 -10.21 -15.83
C GLU A 135 -8.35 -10.50 -17.20
N GLN A 136 -8.64 -11.77 -17.50
CA GLN A 136 -9.31 -12.20 -18.73
C GLN A 136 -10.81 -11.89 -18.72
N GLU A 137 -11.40 -11.75 -17.53
CA GLU A 137 -12.80 -11.37 -17.31
C GLU A 137 -12.99 -9.85 -17.19
N GLY A 138 -11.92 -9.07 -17.22
CA GLY A 138 -11.98 -7.62 -17.01
C GLY A 138 -12.30 -7.23 -15.56
N ARG A 139 -12.05 -8.13 -14.59
CA ARG A 139 -12.24 -7.90 -13.16
C ARG A 139 -10.88 -7.73 -12.48
N PHE A 140 -10.76 -6.73 -11.63
CA PHE A 140 -9.46 -6.30 -11.09
C PHE A 140 -9.54 -6.06 -9.58
N LEU A 141 -8.41 -6.27 -8.90
CA LEU A 141 -8.29 -6.06 -7.46
C LEU A 141 -6.82 -5.80 -7.15
N GLU A 142 -6.36 -4.55 -7.14
CA GLU A 142 -4.93 -4.22 -7.01
C GLU A 142 -4.40 -4.34 -5.56
N GLY A 143 -4.48 -5.56 -5.02
CA GLY A 143 -3.82 -6.00 -3.80
C GLY A 143 -4.09 -5.10 -2.60
N THR A 144 -3.05 -4.84 -1.81
CA THR A 144 -3.13 -3.95 -0.64
C THR A 144 -3.08 -2.46 -1.02
N GLY A 145 -3.08 -2.13 -2.32
CA GLY A 145 -3.40 -0.79 -2.79
C GLY A 145 -4.88 -0.44 -2.55
N VAL A 146 -5.76 -1.41 -2.78
CA VAL A 146 -7.21 -1.26 -2.59
C VAL A 146 -7.73 -1.96 -1.34
N LEU A 147 -7.10 -3.05 -0.91
CA LEU A 147 -7.45 -3.78 0.33
C LEU A 147 -6.72 -3.17 1.53
N CYS A 148 -7.33 -2.17 2.19
CA CYS A 148 -6.83 -1.69 3.49
C CYS A 148 -7.32 -2.63 4.60
N ILE A 149 -6.42 -3.51 5.07
CA ILE A 149 -6.75 -4.61 5.98
C ILE A 149 -6.52 -4.21 7.45
N ASP A 150 -7.53 -4.45 8.29
CA ASP A 150 -7.38 -4.56 9.74
C ASP A 150 -7.18 -6.06 10.07
N HIS A 151 -5.92 -6.45 10.18
CA HIS A 151 -5.51 -7.83 10.44
C HIS A 151 -5.93 -8.32 11.84
N ILE A 152 -6.17 -7.41 12.78
CA ILE A 152 -6.59 -7.76 14.15
C ILE A 152 -8.08 -8.10 14.17
N ASN A 153 -8.89 -7.32 13.46
CA ASN A 153 -10.35 -7.46 13.46
C ASN A 153 -10.89 -8.24 12.26
N HIS A 154 -10.02 -8.75 11.39
CA HIS A 154 -10.39 -9.49 10.18
C HIS A 154 -11.31 -8.68 9.25
N LEU A 155 -11.03 -7.39 9.07
CA LEU A 155 -11.79 -6.48 8.21
C LEU A 155 -10.94 -6.02 7.02
N ALA A 156 -11.58 -5.82 5.87
CA ALA A 156 -10.94 -5.20 4.71
C ALA A 156 -11.79 -4.01 4.23
N TYR A 157 -11.25 -2.80 4.34
CA TYR A 157 -11.90 -1.58 3.88
C TYR A 157 -11.49 -1.31 2.43
N VAL A 158 -12.49 -1.17 1.55
CA VAL A 158 -12.24 -1.03 0.12
C VAL A 158 -13.16 0.03 -0.50
N GLY A 159 -12.55 1.08 -1.03
CA GLY A 159 -13.19 2.02 -1.94
C GLY A 159 -13.26 1.44 -3.35
N LEU A 160 -14.45 1.37 -3.93
CA LEU A 160 -14.64 0.90 -5.31
C LEU A 160 -13.94 1.82 -6.32
N SER A 161 -13.32 1.21 -7.32
CA SER A 161 -12.67 1.89 -8.44
C SER A 161 -12.52 0.92 -9.63
N ASN A 162 -11.97 1.38 -10.74
CA ASN A 162 -11.58 0.51 -11.86
C ASN A 162 -10.51 -0.54 -11.49
N ARG A 163 -9.91 -0.44 -10.31
CA ARG A 163 -8.88 -1.33 -9.77
C ARG A 163 -9.41 -2.21 -8.63
N ALA A 164 -10.71 -2.13 -8.31
CA ALA A 164 -11.34 -2.84 -7.20
C ALA A 164 -12.78 -3.25 -7.53
N ASP A 165 -12.95 -4.43 -8.13
CA ASP A 165 -14.24 -5.04 -8.47
C ASP A 165 -14.97 -5.56 -7.22
N ALA A 166 -16.24 -5.18 -7.05
CA ALA A 166 -17.06 -5.55 -5.89
C ALA A 166 -17.16 -7.07 -5.69
N GLY A 167 -17.42 -7.82 -6.76
CA GLY A 167 -17.53 -9.28 -6.69
C GLY A 167 -16.22 -9.93 -6.27
N LEU A 168 -15.10 -9.48 -6.86
CA LEU A 168 -13.77 -10.02 -6.55
C LEU A 168 -13.30 -9.63 -5.15
N ILE A 169 -13.70 -8.48 -4.61
CA ILE A 169 -13.44 -8.11 -3.22
C ILE A 169 -14.07 -9.14 -2.27
N HIS A 170 -15.34 -9.50 -2.49
CA HIS A 170 -16.03 -10.49 -1.64
C HIS A 170 -15.32 -11.86 -1.67
N GLU A 171 -14.93 -12.31 -2.87
CA GLU A 171 -14.24 -13.59 -3.05
C GLU A 171 -12.85 -13.60 -2.40
N ALA A 172 -12.04 -12.57 -2.65
CA ALA A 172 -10.72 -12.45 -2.04
C ALA A 172 -10.82 -12.36 -0.51
N CYS A 173 -11.78 -11.61 0.02
CA CYS A 173 -12.01 -11.54 1.45
C CYS A 173 -12.44 -12.90 2.03
N HIS A 174 -13.31 -13.63 1.35
CA HIS A 174 -13.70 -14.98 1.76
C HIS A 174 -12.50 -15.93 1.84
N LEU A 175 -11.65 -15.96 0.79
CA LEU A 175 -10.43 -16.77 0.75
C LEU A 175 -9.43 -16.43 1.86
N LEU A 176 -9.41 -15.15 2.29
CA LEU A 176 -8.50 -14.64 3.30
C LEU A 176 -9.09 -14.64 4.72
N GLY A 177 -10.34 -15.07 4.89
CA GLY A 177 -11.04 -15.03 6.18
C GLY A 177 -11.29 -13.59 6.68
N LEU A 178 -11.53 -12.66 5.76
CA LEU A 178 -11.82 -11.25 6.03
C LEU A 178 -13.29 -10.93 5.76
N THR A 179 -13.82 -9.94 6.46
CA THR A 179 -15.13 -9.35 6.17
C THR A 179 -14.93 -8.00 5.46
N PRO A 180 -15.47 -7.81 4.24
CA PRO A 180 -15.28 -6.58 3.50
C PRO A 180 -16.20 -5.46 4.00
N VAL A 181 -15.66 -4.24 4.06
CA VAL A 181 -16.37 -2.97 4.23
C VAL A 181 -16.18 -2.18 2.94
N ILE A 182 -17.14 -2.33 2.02
CA ILE A 182 -17.09 -1.74 0.68
C ILE A 182 -17.82 -0.40 0.67
N PHE A 183 -17.24 0.61 0.04
CA PHE A 183 -17.84 1.93 -0.11
C PHE A 183 -17.47 2.58 -1.45
N GLU A 184 -18.27 3.58 -1.85
CA GLU A 184 -17.94 4.42 -2.99
C GLU A 184 -17.15 5.64 -2.54
N THR A 185 -16.22 6.07 -3.39
CA THR A 185 -15.42 7.28 -3.18
C THR A 185 -15.71 8.30 -4.26
N ASN A 186 -15.58 9.58 -3.92
CA ASN A 186 -15.77 10.66 -4.87
C ASN A 186 -14.77 11.79 -4.62
N THR A 187 -13.89 12.02 -5.58
CA THR A 187 -12.99 13.18 -5.57
C THR A 187 -13.73 14.44 -6.02
N GLU A 188 -13.13 15.61 -5.82
CA GLU A 188 -13.69 16.89 -6.33
C GLU A 188 -13.92 16.87 -7.84
N ALA A 189 -13.11 16.08 -8.57
CA ALA A 189 -13.24 15.87 -10.01
C ALA A 189 -14.34 14.87 -10.41
N LYS A 190 -15.18 14.43 -9.45
CA LYS A 190 -16.24 13.42 -9.63
C LYS A 190 -15.72 12.05 -10.08
N GLN A 191 -14.52 11.68 -9.66
CA GLN A 191 -13.88 10.39 -9.98
C GLN A 191 -13.67 9.57 -8.71
N SER A 192 -13.74 8.25 -8.81
CA SER A 192 -13.35 7.34 -7.73
C SER A 192 -11.87 7.51 -7.38
N VAL A 193 -11.54 7.44 -6.09
CA VAL A 193 -10.16 7.30 -5.62
C VAL A 193 -9.63 5.95 -6.10
N TYR A 194 -8.53 5.96 -6.84
CA TYR A 194 -8.05 4.76 -7.56
C TYR A 194 -7.60 3.63 -6.61
N HIS A 195 -6.93 3.97 -5.51
CA HIS A 195 -6.46 3.07 -4.45
C HIS A 195 -6.91 3.56 -3.08
N THR A 196 -7.48 2.67 -2.26
CA THR A 196 -7.98 3.03 -0.93
C THR A 196 -6.85 3.43 0.02
N ASN A 197 -5.65 2.89 -0.16
CA ASN A 197 -4.48 3.15 0.69
C ASN A 197 -3.92 4.59 0.60
N VAL A 198 -4.40 5.42 -0.34
CA VAL A 198 -4.01 6.84 -0.40
C VAL A 198 -4.81 7.68 0.60
N MET A 199 -6.01 7.24 0.95
CA MET A 199 -6.94 7.95 1.85
C MET A 199 -7.16 7.23 3.18
N LEU A 200 -6.74 5.97 3.32
CA LEU A 200 -6.93 5.16 4.51
C LEU A 200 -5.67 4.38 4.88
N SER A 201 -5.16 4.60 6.09
CA SER A 201 -4.15 3.76 6.72
C SER A 201 -4.68 3.20 8.04
N ILE A 202 -4.46 1.91 8.27
CA ILE A 202 -4.91 1.20 9.47
C ILE A 202 -3.67 0.78 10.26
N GLY A 203 -3.50 1.37 11.44
CA GLY A 203 -2.53 0.95 12.45
C GLY A 203 -3.17 0.08 13.51
N THR A 204 -2.37 -0.35 14.47
CA THR A 204 -2.80 -1.22 15.57
C THR A 204 -3.86 -0.53 16.43
N ASP A 205 -3.61 0.73 16.83
CA ASP A 205 -4.46 1.48 17.77
C ASP A 205 -5.17 2.68 17.13
N PHE A 206 -4.79 3.06 15.91
CA PHE A 206 -5.32 4.25 15.23
C PHE A 206 -5.56 3.97 13.75
N ALA A 207 -6.32 4.85 13.11
CA ALA A 207 -6.49 4.87 11.67
C ALA A 207 -6.46 6.31 11.16
N LEU A 208 -5.76 6.52 10.04
CA LEU A 208 -5.81 7.77 9.28
C LEU A 208 -6.91 7.64 8.23
N LEU A 209 -7.84 8.60 8.15
CA LEU A 209 -8.97 8.52 7.22
C LEU A 209 -9.31 9.87 6.58
N GLY A 210 -9.23 9.94 5.26
CA GLY A 210 -9.82 11.00 4.44
C GLY A 210 -11.33 10.81 4.27
N ALA A 211 -12.11 11.05 5.33
CA ALA A 211 -13.52 10.69 5.37
C ALA A 211 -14.40 11.43 4.35
N ASP A 212 -14.02 12.64 3.95
CA ASP A 212 -14.77 13.46 3.01
C ASP A 212 -14.68 12.97 1.55
N LEU A 213 -13.77 12.03 1.27
CA LEU A 213 -13.69 11.34 -0.02
C LEU A 213 -14.71 10.19 -0.14
N ILE A 214 -15.41 9.82 0.93
CA ILE A 214 -16.45 8.78 0.88
C ILE A 214 -17.75 9.42 0.38
N ALA A 215 -18.32 8.87 -0.70
CA ALA A 215 -19.33 9.56 -1.50
C ALA A 215 -20.65 9.83 -0.76
N SER A 216 -21.12 8.87 0.05
CA SER A 216 -22.37 9.00 0.80
C SER A 216 -22.11 9.16 2.29
N GLU A 217 -22.90 10.02 2.94
CA GLU A 217 -22.83 10.22 4.39
C GLU A 217 -23.08 8.92 5.16
N GLN A 218 -24.00 8.08 4.68
CA GLN A 218 -24.29 6.78 5.28
C GLN A 218 -23.06 5.86 5.25
N ALA A 219 -22.39 5.73 4.10
CA ALA A 219 -21.18 4.92 3.99
C ALA A 219 -20.04 5.50 4.84
N ARG A 220 -19.87 6.83 4.84
CA ARG A 220 -18.88 7.51 5.68
C ARG A 220 -19.10 7.20 7.16
N ASN A 221 -20.33 7.32 7.64
CA ASN A 221 -20.69 7.02 9.03
C ASN A 221 -20.49 5.54 9.35
N HIS A 222 -20.79 4.64 8.42
CA HIS A 222 -20.54 3.21 8.58
C HIS A 222 -19.04 2.89 8.71
N VAL A 223 -18.18 3.43 7.84
CA VAL A 223 -16.72 3.24 7.91
C VAL A 223 -16.16 3.80 9.23
N ILE A 224 -16.55 5.02 9.61
CA ILE A 224 -16.14 5.64 10.88
C ILE A 224 -16.57 4.80 12.07
N HIS A 225 -17.81 4.32 12.07
CA HIS A 225 -18.33 3.47 13.15
C HIS A 225 -17.57 2.14 13.23
N SER A 226 -17.35 1.48 12.10
CA SER A 226 -16.61 0.22 12.01
C SER A 226 -15.17 0.33 12.55
N LEU A 227 -14.44 1.38 12.17
CA LEU A 227 -13.07 1.63 12.67
C LEU A 227 -13.07 1.89 14.19
N LYS A 228 -14.03 2.68 14.68
CA LYS A 228 -14.15 2.94 16.12
C LYS A 228 -14.56 1.69 16.92
N ALA A 229 -15.47 0.87 16.38
CA ALA A 229 -15.88 -0.39 16.98
C ALA A 229 -14.71 -1.40 17.04
N SER A 230 -13.78 -1.30 16.10
CA SER A 230 -12.51 -2.04 16.07
C SER A 230 -11.45 -1.50 17.05
N GLY A 231 -11.83 -0.55 17.92
CA GLY A 231 -10.98 0.06 18.93
C GLY A 231 -10.03 1.14 18.41
N LYS A 232 -10.12 1.53 17.13
CA LYS A 232 -9.18 2.48 16.54
C LYS A 232 -9.48 3.92 16.93
N LYS A 233 -8.45 4.65 17.34
CA LYS A 233 -8.48 6.11 17.41
C LYS A 233 -8.47 6.68 15.99
N LEU A 234 -9.56 7.32 15.59
CA LEU A 234 -9.66 7.92 14.28
C LEU A 234 -8.94 9.27 14.23
N ILE A 235 -8.07 9.44 13.24
CA ILE A 235 -7.41 10.69 12.88
C ILE A 235 -7.89 11.05 11.48
N LEU A 236 -8.73 12.08 11.40
CA LEU A 236 -9.31 12.52 10.13
C LEU A 236 -8.27 13.32 9.35
N LEU A 237 -8.17 13.03 8.06
CA LEU A 237 -7.35 13.78 7.10
C LEU A 237 -8.24 14.67 6.24
N SER A 238 -7.79 15.88 5.95
CA SER A 238 -8.43 16.72 4.93
C SER A 238 -8.12 16.18 3.51
N ASN A 239 -8.93 16.57 2.52
CA ASN A 239 -8.64 16.23 1.12
C ASN A 239 -7.25 16.71 0.67
N GLN A 240 -6.82 17.88 1.16
CA GLN A 240 -5.48 18.40 0.90
C GLN A 240 -4.41 17.49 1.49
N GLN A 241 -4.56 17.03 2.74
CA GLN A 241 -3.60 16.11 3.36
C GLN A 241 -3.54 14.77 2.63
N VAL A 242 -4.68 14.27 2.13
CA VAL A 242 -4.71 13.08 1.28
C VAL A 242 -3.94 13.33 -0.03
N ALA A 243 -4.14 14.48 -0.69
CA ALA A 243 -3.40 14.87 -1.90
C ALA A 243 -1.89 15.01 -1.69
N GLU A 244 -1.48 15.29 -0.44
CA GLU A 244 -0.09 15.32 0.03
C GLU A 244 0.41 13.94 0.54
N PHE A 245 -0.32 12.85 0.27
CA PHE A 245 0.01 11.47 0.64
C PHE A 245 0.02 11.14 2.14
N ALA A 246 -0.60 11.96 3.01
CA ALA A 246 -0.65 11.67 4.45
C ALA A 246 -1.32 10.32 4.80
N GLY A 247 -2.27 9.87 3.97
CA GLY A 247 -2.91 8.56 4.13
C GLY A 247 -2.07 7.38 3.64
N ASN A 248 -1.06 7.61 2.80
CA ASN A 248 -0.22 6.56 2.20
C ASN A 248 0.89 6.11 3.16
N ALA A 249 0.49 5.64 4.34
CA ALA A 249 1.35 5.26 5.44
C ALA A 249 1.15 3.78 5.86
N ILE A 250 2.17 3.19 6.48
CA ILE A 250 2.12 1.83 7.05
C ILE A 250 2.74 1.79 8.44
N GLU A 251 2.04 1.18 9.40
CA GLU A 251 2.62 0.89 10.70
C GLU A 251 3.49 -0.37 10.59
N LEU A 252 4.72 -0.30 11.10
CA LEU A 252 5.72 -1.37 11.09
C LEU A 252 6.27 -1.56 12.49
N THR A 253 6.72 -2.76 12.81
CA THR A 253 7.37 -3.03 14.10
C THR A 253 8.88 -3.05 13.94
N GLY A 254 9.57 -2.11 14.59
CA GLY A 254 11.02 -2.07 14.70
C GLY A 254 11.53 -2.64 16.02
N SER A 255 12.82 -2.43 16.30
CA SER A 255 13.51 -2.92 17.50
C SER A 255 13.09 -2.22 18.80
N GLN A 256 12.73 -0.93 18.71
CA GLN A 256 12.36 -0.10 19.88
C GLN A 256 10.84 0.13 20.02
N GLY A 257 10.04 -0.30 19.04
CA GLY A 257 8.62 0.02 19.04
C GLY A 257 7.98 -0.06 17.66
N ARG A 258 6.76 0.46 17.58
CA ARG A 258 6.05 0.62 16.31
C ARG A 258 6.41 1.96 15.68
N TYR A 259 6.53 1.96 14.37
CA TYR A 259 6.81 3.14 13.56
C TYR A 259 5.71 3.29 12.51
N LEU A 260 5.18 4.50 12.34
CA LEU A 260 4.36 4.83 11.18
C LEU A 260 5.29 5.35 10.09
N ALA A 261 5.56 4.51 9.09
CA ALA A 261 6.34 4.88 7.92
C ALA A 261 5.46 5.66 6.93
N MET A 262 5.90 6.86 6.55
CA MET A 262 5.22 7.72 5.57
C MET A 262 6.24 8.58 4.78
N SER A 263 5.81 9.31 3.76
CA SER A 263 6.71 10.29 3.11
C SER A 263 6.87 11.55 3.96
N GLN A 264 7.99 12.26 3.76
CA GLN A 264 8.20 13.56 4.41
C GLN A 264 7.09 14.56 4.04
N ARG A 265 6.66 14.57 2.78
CA ARG A 265 5.55 15.40 2.29
C ARG A 265 4.24 15.10 3.04
N GLY A 266 3.93 13.81 3.21
CA GLY A 266 2.76 13.39 3.99
C GLY A 266 2.84 13.83 5.44
N LEU A 267 4.03 13.77 6.05
CA LEU A 267 4.25 14.22 7.43
C LEU A 267 4.11 15.75 7.56
N ASP A 268 4.75 16.51 6.66
CA ASP A 268 4.80 17.98 6.71
C ASP A 268 3.42 18.65 6.61
N CYS A 269 2.43 17.96 6.03
CA CYS A 269 1.07 18.46 5.93
C CYS A 269 0.17 18.11 7.13
N LEU A 270 0.63 17.26 8.06
CA LEU A 270 -0.12 16.92 9.27
C LEU A 270 -0.12 18.09 10.27
N THR A 271 -1.21 18.25 11.01
CA THR A 271 -1.26 19.21 12.12
C THR A 271 -0.52 18.67 13.33
N SER A 272 -0.06 19.57 14.21
CA SER A 272 0.59 19.18 15.46
C SER A 272 -0.28 18.24 16.31
N GLU A 273 -1.60 18.42 16.31
CA GLU A 273 -2.54 17.54 17.03
C GLU A 273 -2.59 16.13 16.42
N GLN A 274 -2.55 16.02 15.08
CA GLN A 274 -2.52 14.72 14.39
C GLN A 274 -1.20 14.00 14.66
N VAL A 275 -0.06 14.70 14.56
CA VAL A 275 1.27 14.17 14.90
C VAL A 275 1.28 13.65 16.33
N LEU A 276 0.87 14.47 17.31
CA LEU A 276 0.80 14.07 18.72
C LEU A 276 -0.17 12.91 18.97
N ALA A 277 -1.24 12.78 18.17
CA ALA A 277 -2.15 11.65 18.26
C ALA A 277 -1.51 10.34 17.78
N ILE A 278 -0.69 10.40 16.73
CA ILE A 278 0.06 9.25 16.21
C ILE A 278 1.17 8.85 17.18
N GLU A 279 1.96 9.81 17.66
CA GLU A 279 3.13 9.57 18.52
C GLU A 279 2.80 8.96 19.89
N LYS A 280 1.53 9.02 20.31
CA LYS A 280 1.04 8.25 21.47
C LYS A 280 1.13 6.74 21.27
N HIS A 281 1.12 6.27 20.03
CA HIS A 281 1.00 4.85 19.66
C HIS A 281 2.17 4.33 18.82
N ALA A 282 2.75 5.17 17.96
CA ALA A 282 3.87 4.81 17.09
C ALA A 282 4.78 6.01 16.82
N SER A 283 6.09 5.81 16.76
CA SER A 283 7.02 6.86 16.33
C SER A 283 6.87 7.14 14.85
N LEU A 284 7.09 8.38 14.41
CA LEU A 284 7.04 8.72 12.99
C LEU A 284 8.38 8.38 12.32
N LEU A 285 8.31 7.72 11.15
CA LEU A 285 9.46 7.47 10.28
C LEU A 285 9.14 8.06 8.91
N SER A 286 9.82 9.13 8.54
CA SER A 286 9.58 9.82 7.27
C SER A 286 10.83 9.84 6.40
N VAL A 287 10.61 9.73 5.09
CA VAL A 287 11.67 9.85 4.07
C VAL A 287 11.16 10.75 2.94
N PRO A 288 11.99 11.67 2.38
CA PRO A 288 11.61 12.42 1.19
C PRO A 288 11.48 11.49 -0.02
N LEU A 289 10.31 11.49 -0.66
CA LEU A 289 9.95 10.63 -1.81
C LEU A 289 9.57 11.47 -3.03
N THR A 290 10.21 12.62 -3.23
CA THR A 290 9.82 13.64 -4.22
C THR A 290 9.76 13.08 -5.65
N THR A 291 10.65 12.15 -6.00
CA THR A 291 10.68 11.52 -7.31
C THR A 291 9.68 10.38 -7.39
N VAL A 292 9.62 9.51 -6.37
CA VAL A 292 8.67 8.39 -6.33
C VAL A 292 7.22 8.89 -6.46
N GLU A 293 6.88 9.97 -5.77
CA GLU A 293 5.54 10.56 -5.77
C GLU A 293 5.07 11.10 -7.13
N LEU A 294 5.98 11.32 -8.09
CA LEU A 294 5.60 11.68 -9.46
C LEU A 294 4.80 10.58 -10.17
N SER A 295 4.96 9.32 -9.74
CA SER A 295 4.19 8.17 -10.25
C SER A 295 2.79 8.04 -9.63
N GLY A 296 2.48 8.85 -8.61
CA GLY A 296 1.22 8.81 -7.87
C GLY A 296 1.17 7.77 -6.76
N GLY A 297 2.27 7.06 -6.47
CA GLY A 297 2.45 6.22 -5.28
C GLY A 297 3.39 6.87 -4.26
N SER A 298 3.34 6.44 -2.99
CA SER A 298 4.22 6.94 -1.92
C SER A 298 4.65 5.78 -1.00
N MET A 299 5.04 6.07 0.25
CA MET A 299 5.68 5.13 1.18
C MET A 299 4.93 3.80 1.33
N ARG A 300 3.61 3.81 1.57
CA ARG A 300 2.83 2.57 1.72
C ARG A 300 2.87 1.71 0.45
N CYS A 301 2.88 2.33 -0.73
CA CYS A 301 2.90 1.59 -1.99
C CYS A 301 4.24 0.86 -2.21
N MET A 302 5.35 1.42 -1.74
CA MET A 302 6.67 0.80 -1.88
C MET A 302 6.87 -0.46 -1.04
N ILE A 303 5.98 -0.69 -0.06
CA ILE A 303 6.17 -1.68 1.01
C ILE A 303 5.09 -2.75 0.93
N ALA A 304 5.51 -3.99 0.66
CA ALA A 304 4.68 -5.17 0.90
C ALA A 304 5.00 -5.75 2.29
N GLY A 305 4.07 -5.62 3.24
CA GLY A 305 4.21 -6.21 4.57
C GLY A 305 4.21 -7.74 4.54
N ILE A 306 5.19 -8.37 5.20
CA ILE A 306 5.26 -9.82 5.32
C ILE A 306 4.59 -10.25 6.63
N HIS A 307 3.40 -10.84 6.50
CA HIS A 307 2.61 -11.35 7.62
C HIS A 307 2.70 -12.87 7.76
N LEU A 308 3.55 -13.54 6.96
CA LEU A 308 3.71 -14.98 7.02
C LEU A 308 4.26 -15.43 8.38
N PRO A 309 3.83 -16.59 8.90
CA PRO A 309 4.45 -17.20 10.06
C PRO A 309 5.90 -17.58 9.74
N LYS A 310 6.81 -17.38 10.70
CA LYS A 310 8.21 -17.84 10.56
C LYS A 310 8.25 -19.38 10.60
N ARG A 311 9.19 -19.97 9.86
CA ARG A 311 9.50 -21.40 10.04
C ARG A 311 10.07 -21.63 11.45
N ALA A 312 9.61 -22.71 12.08
CA ALA A 312 10.18 -23.21 13.32
C ALA A 312 11.58 -23.78 13.10
#